data_AF-A0A0R3RPX0-F1
#
_entry.id   AF-A0A0R3RPX0-F1
#
_cell.length_a   1.000
_cell.length_b   1.000
_cell.length_c   1.000
_cell.angle_alpha   90.00
_cell.angle_beta   90.00
_cell.angle_gamma   90.00
#
_symmetry.space_group_name_H-M   'P 1'
#
loop_
_entity.id
_entity.type
_entity.pdbx_description
1 polymer ?
#
loop_
_entity_poly.entity_id
_entity_poly.type
_entity_poly.pdbx_seq_one_letter_code
_entity_poly.pdbx_strand_id
1 'polypeptide(L)'
;MHEGERSMKRAPRSIYADLYVKGAYRIKGTPRVARPWRPKVIAWAGPAAFYPNRFYEPNAWYKARITKPVLYPKMYVIDPDDHLLSLKERLAVPETQRFDIGFKKKSLLPISSPPPELKGVLKLSRKLQLTIDLKAVEHLQLSVFHHFRIFDDLFRANVFFHNTQNMQLKWGSIGLYQGNLIDAADTSSKPDVSIESLGDGFNSFILLNLDGNPYDCDGEVVHWLVANIPDGKPIADGAEIVPYLQMVPFKGTGYHRIACLLLRHKEVVNLMPRKLKSVTLMDRIFNVGQLYKEFEKQWTPCALSFAQALWDVSVNEALHRIGIKAPIYEYQYNPPVKMDQKEFPLKPQPFNLYLDQFRNPKEVHADLLKRRLQMRKIDKSPEQPKYPDIDYAEHKKNMPFWQHDNLMRENSGSGRYKALWSNPIS
;
A
#
# COMPACT_ATOMS: atom_id res chain seq x y z
N MET A 1 -3.67 -73.57 -5.96
CA MET A 1 -4.84 -73.06 -5.22
C MET A 1 -4.46 -71.69 -4.70
N HIS A 2 -4.86 -70.66 -5.45
CA HIS A 2 -4.56 -69.26 -5.19
C HIS A 2 -5.90 -68.54 -5.09
N GLU A 3 -6.22 -67.98 -3.94
CA GLU A 3 -7.25 -66.94 -3.82
C GLU A 3 -6.61 -65.77 -3.07
N GLY A 4 -6.19 -64.78 -3.85
CA GLY A 4 -5.75 -63.48 -3.36
C GLY A 4 -6.91 -62.50 -3.46
N GLU A 5 -7.32 -61.94 -2.33
CA GLU A 5 -8.31 -60.86 -2.24
C GLU A 5 -7.81 -59.61 -2.99
N ARG A 6 -8.44 -59.30 -4.13
CA ARG A 6 -8.23 -58.02 -4.82
C ARG A 6 -9.01 -56.91 -4.11
N SER A 7 -8.30 -56.14 -3.29
CA SER A 7 -8.74 -54.83 -2.80
C SER A 7 -9.00 -53.87 -3.98
N MET A 8 -10.26 -53.50 -4.19
CA MET A 8 -10.64 -52.45 -5.15
C MET A 8 -10.23 -51.07 -4.62
N LYS A 9 -9.13 -50.51 -5.13
CA LYS A 9 -8.76 -49.11 -4.93
C LYS A 9 -9.83 -48.21 -5.58
N ARG A 10 -10.55 -47.43 -4.75
CA ARG A 10 -11.48 -46.39 -5.21
C ARG A 10 -10.71 -45.21 -5.79
N ALA A 11 -11.20 -44.65 -6.90
CA ALA A 11 -10.67 -43.45 -7.54
C ALA A 11 -10.75 -42.22 -6.60
N PRO A 12 -9.81 -41.25 -6.71
CA PRO A 12 -9.81 -40.06 -5.88
C PRO A 12 -11.03 -39.18 -6.20
N ARG A 13 -11.82 -38.83 -5.16
CA ARG A 13 -12.93 -37.88 -5.25
C ARG A 13 -12.45 -36.48 -4.84
N SER A 14 -13.02 -35.45 -5.45
CA SER A 14 -12.70 -34.06 -5.14
C SER A 14 -13.12 -33.68 -3.72
N ILE A 15 -12.22 -32.98 -3.02
CA ILE A 15 -12.37 -32.52 -1.62
C ILE A 15 -13.62 -31.64 -1.41
N TYR A 16 -14.12 -31.00 -2.48
CA TYR A 16 -15.29 -30.13 -2.43
C TYR A 16 -16.64 -30.86 -2.27
N ALA A 17 -16.70 -32.17 -2.52
CA ALA A 17 -17.92 -32.95 -2.33
C ALA A 17 -18.23 -33.24 -0.84
N ASP A 18 -17.24 -33.11 0.05
CA ASP A 18 -17.37 -33.46 1.47
C ASP A 18 -17.72 -32.27 2.38
N LEU A 19 -17.79 -31.04 1.83
CA LEU A 19 -18.03 -29.81 2.61
C LEU A 19 -19.51 -29.40 2.73
N TYR A 20 -20.44 -30.12 2.08
CA TYR A 20 -21.86 -29.77 2.14
C TYR A 20 -22.69 -30.78 2.96
N VAL A 21 -23.04 -30.31 4.16
CA VAL A 21 -24.23 -30.67 4.97
C VAL A 21 -24.14 -31.95 5.82
N LYS A 22 -23.42 -31.86 6.95
CA LYS A 22 -23.75 -32.64 8.15
C LYS A 22 -25.10 -32.14 8.71
N GLY A 23 -26.19 -32.86 8.43
CA GLY A 23 -27.48 -32.65 9.10
C GLY A 23 -28.74 -32.66 8.22
N ALA A 24 -28.65 -32.77 6.89
CA ALA A 24 -29.84 -32.83 6.05
C ALA A 24 -30.39 -34.26 5.97
N TYR A 25 -31.51 -34.51 6.65
CA TYR A 25 -32.38 -35.64 6.38
C TYR A 25 -33.06 -35.43 5.01
N ARG A 26 -32.43 -35.90 3.93
CA ARG A 26 -33.12 -36.12 2.65
C ARG A 26 -32.88 -37.54 2.13
N ILE A 27 -34.03 -38.20 1.96
CA ILE A 27 -34.38 -39.50 1.39
C ILE A 27 -33.36 -40.04 0.37
N LYS A 28 -32.82 -41.24 0.64
CA LYS A 28 -31.90 -42.02 -0.22
C LYS A 28 -32.63 -42.69 -1.41
N GLY A 29 -33.25 -41.92 -2.28
CA GLY A 29 -33.85 -42.48 -3.51
C GLY A 29 -34.07 -41.43 -4.58
N THR A 30 -33.63 -41.71 -5.80
CA THR A 30 -34.03 -40.93 -6.98
C THR A 30 -35.49 -41.25 -7.32
N PRO A 31 -36.33 -40.26 -7.68
CA PRO A 31 -37.73 -40.51 -8.02
C PRO A 31 -37.80 -41.33 -9.32
N ARG A 32 -38.43 -42.51 -9.26
CA ARG A 32 -38.74 -43.33 -10.42
C ARG A 32 -39.99 -42.81 -11.10
N VAL A 33 -39.88 -42.42 -12.37
CA VAL A 33 -41.02 -42.08 -13.23
C VAL A 33 -41.78 -43.36 -13.57
N ALA A 34 -43.10 -43.38 -13.32
CA ALA A 34 -43.98 -44.51 -13.60
C ALA A 34 -44.08 -44.78 -15.12
N ARG A 35 -43.94 -46.04 -15.53
CA ARG A 35 -44.17 -46.46 -16.93
C ARG A 35 -45.66 -46.78 -17.13
N PRO A 36 -46.29 -46.34 -18.23
CA PRO A 36 -47.69 -46.66 -18.50
C PRO A 36 -47.88 -48.15 -18.87
N TRP A 37 -49.00 -48.69 -18.42
CA TRP A 37 -49.45 -50.08 -18.64
C TRP A 37 -49.56 -50.42 -20.12
N ARG A 38 -48.99 -51.57 -20.55
CA ARG A 38 -49.32 -52.17 -21.85
C ARG A 38 -50.52 -53.13 -21.69
N PRO A 39 -51.51 -53.11 -22.60
CA PRO A 39 -52.67 -54.01 -22.53
C PRO A 39 -52.30 -55.47 -22.83
N LYS A 40 -52.94 -56.37 -22.09
CA LYS A 40 -52.91 -57.83 -22.28
C LYS A 40 -53.77 -58.22 -23.49
N VAL A 41 -53.14 -58.72 -24.54
CA VAL A 41 -53.78 -59.53 -25.60
C VAL A 41 -52.86 -60.76 -25.79
N ILE A 42 -53.09 -61.84 -25.04
CA ILE A 42 -53.72 -63.11 -25.49
C ILE A 42 -52.98 -63.66 -26.72
N ALA A 43 -51.96 -64.49 -26.53
CA ALA A 43 -52.06 -65.95 -26.37
C ALA A 43 -52.56 -66.65 -27.65
N TRP A 44 -51.64 -67.09 -28.50
CA TRP A 44 -51.82 -68.32 -29.30
C TRP A 44 -50.52 -68.73 -29.98
N ALA A 45 -49.66 -69.41 -29.23
CA ALA A 45 -48.68 -70.31 -29.79
C ALA A 45 -48.62 -71.48 -28.83
N GLY A 46 -49.18 -72.63 -29.25
CA GLY A 46 -49.31 -73.82 -28.41
C GLY A 46 -47.95 -74.33 -27.90
N PRO A 47 -47.93 -75.42 -27.12
CA PRO A 47 -46.73 -75.93 -26.42
C PRO A 47 -45.53 -76.21 -27.34
N ALA A 48 -45.74 -76.29 -28.65
CA ALA A 48 -44.69 -76.44 -29.66
C ALA A 48 -43.85 -75.16 -29.93
N ALA A 49 -44.28 -73.97 -29.48
CA ALA A 49 -43.55 -72.72 -29.68
C ALA A 49 -42.42 -72.48 -28.66
N PHE A 50 -42.29 -73.37 -27.67
CA PHE A 50 -41.29 -73.26 -26.60
C PHE A 50 -40.23 -74.38 -26.67
N TYR A 51 -40.02 -75.01 -27.84
CA TYR A 51 -38.86 -75.87 -28.03
C TYR A 51 -37.62 -75.04 -28.41
N PRO A 52 -36.51 -75.10 -27.66
CA PRO A 52 -35.45 -74.07 -27.69
C PRO A 52 -34.59 -74.02 -28.95
N ASN A 53 -34.73 -74.99 -29.87
CA ASN A 53 -33.71 -75.27 -30.89
C ASN A 53 -34.26 -75.39 -32.33
N ARG A 54 -35.25 -74.56 -32.73
CA ARG A 54 -35.68 -74.49 -34.14
C ARG A 54 -35.47 -73.09 -34.71
N PHE A 55 -34.40 -72.97 -35.48
CA PHE A 55 -34.13 -71.94 -36.49
C PHE A 55 -33.92 -70.52 -35.95
N TYR A 56 -32.66 -70.15 -35.74
CA TYR A 56 -31.93 -69.03 -36.39
C TYR A 56 -30.53 -69.00 -35.75
N GLU A 57 -29.50 -69.46 -36.46
CA GLU A 57 -28.13 -69.21 -36.02
C GLU A 57 -27.91 -67.69 -35.93
N PRO A 58 -27.45 -67.16 -34.78
CA PRO A 58 -27.24 -65.73 -34.59
C PRO A 58 -26.17 -65.22 -35.55
N ASN A 59 -26.59 -64.67 -36.68
CA ASN A 59 -25.66 -64.18 -37.68
C ASN A 59 -24.98 -62.90 -37.14
N ALA A 60 -23.69 -63.00 -36.78
CA ALA A 60 -22.91 -61.93 -36.16
C ALA A 60 -22.93 -60.62 -36.97
N TRP A 61 -23.13 -60.74 -38.29
CA TRP A 61 -23.26 -59.62 -39.22
C TRP A 61 -24.49 -58.73 -38.97
N TYR A 62 -25.55 -59.25 -38.34
CA TYR A 62 -26.76 -58.48 -38.02
C TYR A 62 -26.52 -57.52 -36.84
N LYS A 63 -25.75 -57.93 -35.81
CA LYS A 63 -25.41 -57.09 -34.65
C LYS A 63 -24.50 -55.91 -35.01
N ALA A 64 -23.59 -56.09 -35.96
CA ALA A 64 -22.67 -55.04 -36.41
C ALA A 64 -23.38 -53.89 -37.14
N ARG A 65 -24.54 -54.14 -37.78
CA ARG A 65 -25.30 -53.11 -38.51
C ARG A 65 -26.09 -52.15 -37.60
N ILE A 66 -26.47 -52.59 -36.40
CA ILE A 66 -27.31 -51.79 -35.48
C ILE A 66 -26.45 -50.90 -34.58
N THR A 67 -25.18 -51.26 -34.37
CA THR A 67 -24.27 -50.54 -33.48
C THR A 67 -23.38 -49.57 -34.25
N LYS A 68 -23.93 -48.47 -34.76
CA LYS A 68 -23.10 -47.31 -35.10
C LYS A 68 -22.67 -46.65 -33.78
N PRO A 69 -21.38 -46.62 -33.42
CA PRO A 69 -20.95 -45.87 -32.24
C PRO A 69 -21.23 -44.39 -32.49
N VAL A 70 -22.07 -43.77 -31.64
CA VAL A 70 -22.30 -42.33 -31.66
C VAL A 70 -20.99 -41.66 -31.19
N LEU A 71 -20.18 -41.21 -32.15
CA LEU A 71 -18.99 -40.41 -31.87
C LEU A 71 -19.46 -39.00 -31.48
N TYR A 72 -19.53 -38.74 -30.18
CA TYR A 72 -19.72 -37.37 -29.70
C TYR A 72 -18.46 -36.55 -30.05
N PRO A 73 -18.61 -35.32 -30.59
CA PRO A 73 -17.46 -34.47 -30.81
C PRO A 73 -16.77 -34.20 -29.47
N LYS A 74 -15.43 -34.29 -29.48
CA LYS A 74 -14.61 -34.04 -28.29
C LYS A 74 -14.77 -32.56 -27.92
N MET A 75 -15.55 -32.28 -26.87
CA MET A 75 -15.71 -30.93 -26.35
C MET A 75 -14.39 -30.53 -25.66
N TYR A 76 -13.71 -29.52 -26.18
CA TYR A 76 -12.59 -28.89 -25.50
C TYR A 76 -13.16 -27.94 -24.45
N VAL A 77 -12.94 -28.25 -23.18
CA VAL A 77 -13.19 -27.30 -22.10
C VAL A 77 -12.00 -26.35 -22.09
N ILE A 78 -12.25 -25.09 -22.43
CA ILE A 78 -11.27 -24.02 -22.27
C ILE A 78 -11.35 -23.62 -20.80
N ASP A 79 -10.30 -23.87 -20.02
CA ASP A 79 -10.22 -23.38 -18.65
C ASP A 79 -9.89 -21.87 -18.71
N PRO A 80 -10.79 -20.97 -18.25
CA PRO A 80 -10.60 -19.53 -18.36
C PRO A 80 -9.40 -19.03 -17.54
N ASP A 81 -8.95 -19.81 -16.56
CA ASP A 81 -7.79 -19.54 -15.72
C ASP A 81 -6.47 -19.61 -16.51
N ASP A 82 -6.41 -20.38 -17.60
CA ASP A 82 -5.20 -20.49 -18.45
C ASP A 82 -5.02 -19.30 -19.40
N HIS A 83 -6.07 -18.48 -19.57
CA HIS A 83 -6.08 -17.36 -20.53
C HIS A 83 -6.15 -15.98 -19.87
N LEU A 84 -6.28 -15.93 -18.55
CA LEU A 84 -6.35 -14.69 -17.79
C LEU A 84 -5.14 -14.57 -16.87
N LEU A 85 -4.31 -13.54 -17.11
CA LEU A 85 -3.25 -13.18 -16.17
C LEU A 85 -3.84 -12.93 -14.79
N SER A 86 -3.28 -13.58 -13.78
CA SER A 86 -3.68 -13.38 -12.38
C SER A 86 -3.41 -11.93 -11.95
N LEU A 87 -4.11 -11.44 -10.92
CA LEU A 87 -3.85 -10.09 -10.40
C LEU A 87 -2.40 -9.93 -9.94
N LYS A 88 -1.78 -11.01 -9.43
CA LYS A 88 -0.36 -11.04 -9.06
C LYS A 88 0.53 -10.80 -10.28
N GLU A 89 0.26 -11.44 -11.41
CA GLU A 89 1.02 -11.26 -12.65
C GLU A 89 0.83 -9.86 -13.24
N ARG A 90 -0.40 -9.33 -13.20
CA ARG A 90 -0.68 -7.96 -13.68
C ARG A 90 0.01 -6.89 -12.85
N LEU A 91 0.21 -7.14 -11.56
CA LEU A 91 0.92 -6.25 -10.63
C LEU A 91 2.38 -6.63 -10.43
N ALA A 92 2.86 -7.69 -11.10
CA ALA A 92 4.23 -8.16 -10.92
C ALA A 92 5.20 -7.12 -11.47
N VAL A 93 6.00 -6.55 -10.56
CA VAL A 93 7.16 -5.74 -10.92
C VAL A 93 8.28 -6.72 -11.33
N PRO A 94 9.02 -6.47 -12.42
CA PRO A 94 10.11 -7.35 -12.84
C PRO A 94 11.12 -7.55 -11.70
N GLU A 95 11.43 -8.81 -11.40
CA GLU A 95 12.44 -9.18 -10.40
C GLU A 95 13.80 -8.72 -10.91
N THR A 96 14.30 -7.63 -10.33
CA THR A 96 15.61 -7.08 -10.69
C THR A 96 16.62 -7.50 -9.65
N GLN A 97 17.83 -7.89 -10.09
CA GLN A 97 18.90 -8.32 -9.19
C GLN A 97 19.29 -7.16 -8.26
N ARG A 98 19.34 -7.44 -6.95
CA ARG A 98 19.70 -6.44 -5.94
C ARG A 98 21.18 -6.56 -5.55
N PHE A 99 21.83 -5.42 -5.36
CA PHE A 99 23.25 -5.31 -5.03
C PHE A 99 23.44 -4.76 -3.62
N ASP A 100 24.23 -5.46 -2.80
CA ASP A 100 24.64 -5.02 -1.48
C ASP A 100 25.93 -4.19 -1.58
N ILE A 101 25.87 -2.92 -1.18
CA ILE A 101 27.01 -1.98 -1.21
C ILE A 101 27.65 -1.78 0.17
N GLY A 102 27.08 -2.34 1.22
CA GLY A 102 27.54 -2.11 2.59
C GLY A 102 28.56 -3.13 3.09
N PHE A 103 28.82 -3.04 4.39
CA PHE A 103 29.60 -4.05 5.07
C PHE A 103 28.83 -5.37 5.16
N LYS A 104 29.57 -6.47 5.04
CA LYS A 104 29.02 -7.80 5.29
C LYS A 104 28.47 -7.87 6.71
N LYS A 105 27.28 -8.43 6.85
CA LYS A 105 26.64 -8.62 8.15
C LYS A 105 27.58 -9.39 9.08
N LYS A 106 27.72 -8.93 10.34
CA LYS A 106 28.45 -9.69 11.37
C LYS A 106 27.84 -11.08 11.43
N SER A 107 28.61 -12.12 11.07
CA SER A 107 28.18 -13.49 11.26
C SER A 107 28.12 -13.71 12.77
N LEU A 108 26.91 -13.68 13.34
CA LEU A 108 26.70 -14.21 14.67
C LEU A 108 27.12 -15.67 14.58
N LEU A 109 28.31 -15.99 15.12
CA LEU A 109 28.73 -17.37 15.23
C LEU A 109 27.56 -18.12 15.89
N PRO A 110 27.21 -19.33 15.41
CA PRO A 110 26.17 -20.11 16.05
C PRO A 110 26.51 -20.16 17.54
N ILE A 111 25.56 -19.72 18.37
CA ILE A 111 25.71 -19.61 19.82
C ILE A 111 26.37 -20.91 20.29
N SER A 112 27.63 -20.84 20.72
CA SER A 112 28.50 -22.02 20.86
C SER A 112 28.07 -22.96 21.99
N SER A 113 27.01 -22.60 22.70
CA SER A 113 26.37 -23.40 23.74
C SER A 113 24.89 -23.02 23.81
N PRO A 114 23.96 -23.96 24.06
CA PRO A 114 22.63 -23.55 24.52
C PRO A 114 22.82 -22.60 25.72
N PRO A 115 22.06 -21.49 25.81
CA PRO A 115 22.11 -20.64 26.98
C PRO A 115 21.97 -21.53 28.22
N PRO A 116 22.75 -21.30 29.29
CA PRO A 116 22.67 -22.12 30.49
C PRO A 116 21.20 -22.25 30.86
N GLU A 117 20.69 -23.48 30.98
CA GLU A 117 19.29 -23.73 31.28
C GLU A 117 18.94 -22.98 32.57
N LEU A 118 18.36 -21.79 32.43
CA LEU A 118 17.85 -21.02 33.55
C LEU A 118 16.78 -21.90 34.17
N LYS A 119 17.10 -22.48 35.34
CA LYS A 119 16.21 -23.39 36.05
C LYS A 119 14.83 -22.75 36.17
N GLY A 120 13.85 -23.31 35.47
CA GLY A 120 12.47 -22.83 35.50
C GLY A 120 11.95 -22.18 34.22
N VAL A 121 12.74 -21.97 33.17
CA VAL A 121 12.23 -21.43 31.87
C VAL A 121 11.08 -22.28 31.34
N LEU A 122 11.19 -23.61 31.37
CA LEU A 122 10.11 -24.53 30.96
C LEU A 122 8.87 -24.40 31.86
N LYS A 123 9.05 -24.16 33.17
CA LYS A 123 7.94 -23.97 34.11
C LYS A 123 7.23 -22.63 33.87
N LEU A 124 7.98 -21.56 33.61
CA LEU A 124 7.46 -20.23 33.27
C LEU A 124 6.78 -20.24 31.90
N SER A 125 7.33 -20.96 30.92
CA SER A 125 6.72 -21.17 29.60
C SER A 125 5.35 -21.85 29.71
N ARG A 126 5.27 -22.95 30.47
CA ARG A 126 3.98 -23.65 30.75
C ARG A 126 2.95 -22.76 31.44
N LYS A 127 3.40 -21.74 32.19
CA LYS A 127 2.55 -20.75 32.87
C LYS A 127 2.35 -19.46 32.07
N LEU A 128 2.91 -19.34 30.86
CA LEU A 128 2.87 -18.12 30.04
C LEU A 128 3.46 -16.87 30.75
N GLN A 129 4.49 -17.06 31.57
CA GLN A 129 5.15 -16.00 32.37
C GLN A 129 6.54 -15.62 31.84
N LEU A 130 6.87 -15.99 30.60
CA LEU A 130 8.16 -15.63 30.01
C LEU A 130 8.16 -14.17 29.56
N THR A 131 9.16 -13.42 30.03
CA THR A 131 9.42 -12.04 29.61
C THR A 131 10.69 -11.99 28.78
N ILE A 132 10.65 -11.26 27.67
CA ILE A 132 11.81 -11.02 26.81
C ILE A 132 12.32 -9.62 27.12
N ASP A 133 13.64 -9.46 27.28
CA ASP A 133 14.23 -8.13 27.38
C ASP A 133 14.24 -7.47 26.00
N LEU A 134 13.28 -6.57 25.79
CA LEU A 134 13.13 -5.84 24.53
C LEU A 134 14.32 -4.92 24.24
N LYS A 135 15.15 -4.56 25.24
CA LYS A 135 16.34 -3.74 25.03
C LYS A 135 17.48 -4.50 24.35
N ALA A 136 17.52 -5.82 24.54
CA ALA A 136 18.54 -6.69 23.96
C ALA A 136 18.17 -7.19 22.55
N VAL A 137 16.91 -7.00 22.12
CA VAL A 137 16.43 -7.41 20.80
C VAL A 137 16.77 -6.33 19.77
N GLU A 138 17.40 -6.73 18.67
CA GLU A 138 17.60 -5.84 17.51
C GLU A 138 16.25 -5.57 16.81
N HIS A 139 15.84 -4.31 16.78
CA HIS A 139 14.58 -3.89 16.14
C HIS A 139 14.73 -3.57 14.64
N LEU A 140 15.95 -3.65 14.10
CA LEU A 140 16.25 -3.18 12.75
C LEU A 140 15.76 -4.15 11.67
N GLN A 141 14.71 -3.77 10.94
CA GLN A 141 14.16 -4.57 9.85
C GLN A 141 14.39 -3.93 8.46
N LEU A 142 15.02 -4.67 7.55
CA LEU A 142 15.27 -4.20 6.17
C LEU A 142 14.01 -4.03 5.33
N SER A 143 13.00 -4.87 5.57
CA SER A 143 11.70 -4.81 4.87
C SER A 143 11.05 -3.44 4.99
N VAL A 144 11.21 -2.79 6.14
CA VAL A 144 10.66 -1.45 6.40
C VAL A 144 11.30 -0.43 5.47
N PHE A 145 12.62 -0.43 5.30
CA PHE A 145 13.29 0.51 4.39
C PHE A 145 12.88 0.31 2.93
N HIS A 146 12.67 -0.94 2.50
CA HIS A 146 12.14 -1.23 1.16
C HIS A 146 10.69 -0.79 0.99
N HIS A 147 9.86 -0.94 2.02
CA HIS A 147 8.48 -0.45 2.00
C HIS A 147 8.42 1.07 1.80
N PHE A 148 9.29 1.80 2.50
CA PHE A 148 9.42 3.25 2.37
C PHE A 148 10.31 3.70 1.20
N ARG A 149 10.81 2.80 0.36
CA ARG A 149 11.66 3.10 -0.82
C ARG A 149 12.89 3.98 -0.54
N ILE A 150 13.43 3.91 0.68
CA ILE A 150 14.51 4.83 1.08
C ILE A 150 15.80 4.55 0.31
N PHE A 151 16.14 3.28 0.10
CA PHE A 151 17.33 2.92 -0.66
C PHE A 151 17.20 3.29 -2.14
N ASP A 152 15.99 3.15 -2.69
CA ASP A 152 15.72 3.46 -4.10
C ASP A 152 15.92 4.96 -4.37
N ASP A 153 15.51 5.81 -3.44
CA ASP A 153 15.67 7.27 -3.58
C ASP A 153 17.12 7.71 -3.32
N LEU A 154 17.81 7.13 -2.33
CA LEU A 154 19.20 7.50 -2.00
C LEU A 154 20.25 7.00 -3.00
N PHE A 155 20.17 5.73 -3.41
CA PHE A 155 21.23 5.03 -4.18
C PHE A 155 20.76 4.52 -5.54
N ARG A 156 19.51 4.82 -5.93
CA ARG A 156 18.79 4.28 -7.09
C ARG A 156 18.25 2.87 -6.85
N ALA A 157 17.33 2.46 -7.73
CA ALA A 157 16.71 1.15 -7.70
C ALA A 157 17.75 0.02 -7.67
N ASN A 158 17.43 -1.02 -6.89
CA ASN A 158 18.18 -2.28 -6.75
C ASN A 158 19.38 -2.26 -5.82
N VAL A 159 19.72 -1.14 -5.21
CA VAL A 159 20.82 -1.06 -4.25
C VAL A 159 20.27 -1.19 -2.83
N PHE A 160 20.97 -1.90 -1.96
CA PHE A 160 20.65 -1.95 -0.53
C PHE A 160 21.90 -2.17 0.29
N PHE A 161 21.79 -2.04 1.61
CA PHE A 161 22.84 -2.50 2.53
C PHE A 161 22.26 -2.87 3.89
N HIS A 162 23.06 -3.59 4.67
CA HIS A 162 22.73 -3.96 6.04
C HIS A 162 23.30 -2.97 7.04
N ASN A 163 22.50 -2.60 8.05
CA ASN A 163 23.02 -1.90 9.22
C ASN A 163 23.97 -2.82 9.99
N THR A 164 25.23 -2.41 10.13
CA THR A 164 26.30 -3.18 10.80
C THR A 164 26.86 -2.49 12.05
N GLN A 165 26.59 -1.19 12.20
CA GLN A 165 26.98 -0.35 13.33
C GLN A 165 25.73 0.26 13.96
N ASN A 166 25.66 0.23 15.29
CA ASN A 166 24.56 0.87 16.00
C ASN A 166 24.76 2.39 16.02
N MET A 167 23.74 3.09 15.55
CA MET A 167 23.65 4.54 15.58
C MET A 167 22.32 4.91 16.23
N GLN A 168 22.36 5.80 17.20
CA GLN A 168 21.16 6.39 17.79
C GLN A 168 21.28 7.90 17.73
N LEU A 169 20.19 8.54 17.29
CA LEU A 169 20.07 9.98 17.22
C LEU A 169 18.86 10.40 18.05
N LYS A 170 19.04 11.34 18.97
CA LYS A 170 18.02 11.73 19.95
C LYS A 170 17.91 13.25 20.06
N TRP A 171 16.67 13.75 20.09
CA TRP A 171 16.33 15.12 20.48
C TRP A 171 15.70 15.07 21.86
N GLY A 172 16.52 15.29 22.90
CA GLY A 172 16.06 15.15 24.29
C GLY A 172 15.51 13.75 24.57
N SER A 173 14.19 13.64 24.73
CA SER A 173 13.50 12.36 24.96
C SER A 173 13.13 11.59 23.69
N ILE A 174 13.16 12.22 22.51
CA ILE A 174 12.66 11.64 21.26
C ILE A 174 13.82 11.06 20.46
N GLY A 175 13.78 9.75 20.18
CA GLY A 175 14.76 9.07 19.35
C GLY A 175 14.32 8.98 17.89
N LEU A 176 15.29 8.98 16.98
CA LEU A 176 15.11 8.61 15.58
C LEU A 176 15.27 7.09 15.45
N TYR A 177 14.22 6.43 14.94
CA TYR A 177 14.15 4.97 14.80
C TYR A 177 13.94 4.57 13.33
N GLN A 178 12.91 3.79 13.04
CA GLN A 178 12.58 3.28 11.69
C GLN A 178 11.15 3.67 11.32
N GLY A 179 10.97 4.92 10.90
CA GLY A 179 9.69 5.46 10.45
C GLY A 179 8.79 5.97 11.57
N ASN A 180 9.33 6.24 12.76
CA ASN A 180 8.57 6.94 13.79
C ASN A 180 8.27 8.38 13.35
N LEU A 181 7.18 8.95 13.88
CA LEU A 181 6.81 10.34 13.64
C LEU A 181 7.58 11.25 14.61
N ILE A 182 8.13 12.34 14.08
CA ILE A 182 8.84 13.38 14.83
C ILE A 182 8.24 14.73 14.43
N ASP A 183 7.92 15.56 15.42
CA ASP A 183 7.43 16.90 15.16
C ASP A 183 8.60 17.83 14.84
N ALA A 184 8.41 18.72 13.86
CA ALA A 184 9.47 19.63 13.45
C ALA A 184 9.94 20.52 14.62
N ALA A 185 9.05 20.89 15.55
CA ALA A 185 9.36 21.70 16.73
C ALA A 185 10.48 21.09 17.60
N ASP A 186 10.43 19.77 17.81
CA ASP A 186 11.39 19.06 18.66
C ASP A 186 12.80 19.03 18.02
N THR A 187 12.88 19.28 16.72
CA THR A 187 14.13 19.33 15.96
C THR A 187 14.72 20.73 15.83
N SER A 188 14.31 21.68 16.68
CA SER A 188 14.88 23.02 16.65
C SER A 188 16.34 23.05 17.12
N SER A 189 16.69 22.23 18.12
CA SER A 189 18.05 22.06 18.62
C SER A 189 18.80 20.93 17.91
N LYS A 190 20.14 20.98 17.93
CA LYS A 190 20.98 19.88 17.44
C LYS A 190 20.69 18.59 18.23
N PRO A 191 20.64 17.42 17.57
CA PRO A 191 20.44 16.15 18.26
C PRO A 191 21.72 15.63 18.92
N ASP A 192 21.54 14.82 19.95
CA ASP A 192 22.58 13.97 20.53
C ASP A 192 22.72 12.71 19.69
N VAL A 193 23.93 12.43 19.21
CA VAL A 193 24.20 11.27 18.36
C VAL A 193 25.23 10.38 19.05
N SER A 194 24.86 9.12 19.26
CA SER A 194 25.76 8.09 19.76
C SER A 194 26.03 7.08 18.64
N ILE A 195 27.31 6.90 18.32
CA ILE A 195 27.80 5.97 17.30
C ILE A 195 28.62 4.88 18.02
N GLU A 196 28.31 3.61 17.77
CA GLU A 196 29.10 2.48 18.30
C GLU A 196 30.52 2.54 17.75
N SER A 197 31.54 2.43 18.60
CA SER A 197 32.93 2.34 18.16
C SER A 197 33.25 0.93 17.65
N LEU A 198 33.84 0.83 16.47
CA LEU A 198 34.27 -0.43 15.85
C LEU A 198 35.79 -0.45 15.56
N GLY A 199 36.56 0.46 16.17
CA GLY A 199 38.01 0.56 16.03
C GLY A 199 38.46 1.58 14.99
N ASP A 200 39.68 1.44 14.48
CA ASP A 200 40.33 2.48 13.68
C ASP A 200 39.53 2.90 12.43
N GLY A 201 39.46 4.21 12.21
CA GLY A 201 38.81 4.84 11.06
C GLY A 201 38.05 6.11 11.42
N PHE A 202 37.30 6.57 10.44
CA PHE A 202 36.47 7.77 10.54
C PHE A 202 35.05 7.46 10.07
N ASN A 203 34.10 8.19 10.63
CA ASN A 203 32.69 8.14 10.28
C ASN A 203 32.27 9.49 9.68
N SER A 204 31.43 9.45 8.65
CA SER A 204 30.74 10.62 8.10
C SER A 204 29.25 10.42 8.28
N PHE A 205 28.59 11.46 8.78
CA PHE A 205 27.19 11.46 9.14
C PHE A 205 26.43 12.45 8.25
N ILE A 206 25.29 12.02 7.70
CA ILE A 206 24.43 12.86 6.87
C ILE A 206 22.97 12.76 7.32
N LEU A 207 22.35 13.88 7.65
CA LEU A 207 20.93 14.02 7.92
C LEU A 207 20.25 14.70 6.71
N LEU A 208 19.25 14.02 6.15
CA LEU A 208 18.68 14.29 4.84
C LEU A 208 17.16 14.30 4.91
N ASN A 209 16.51 15.15 4.12
CA ASN A 209 15.08 15.10 3.85
C ASN A 209 14.88 14.71 2.39
N LEU A 210 14.38 13.49 2.18
CA LEU A 210 14.21 12.90 0.86
C LEU A 210 13.11 13.61 0.04
N ASP A 211 12.08 14.10 0.74
CA ASP A 211 10.90 14.70 0.13
C ASP A 211 10.90 16.24 0.22
N GLY A 212 12.02 16.82 0.67
CA GLY A 212 12.13 18.23 1.05
C GLY A 212 12.43 19.21 -0.10
N ASN A 213 12.69 18.73 -1.31
CA ASN A 213 13.10 19.58 -2.42
C ASN A 213 11.89 20.25 -3.10
N PRO A 214 11.76 21.59 -3.06
CA PRO A 214 10.65 22.28 -3.71
C PRO A 214 10.93 22.69 -5.17
N TYR A 215 12.16 22.53 -5.66
CA TYR A 215 12.58 23.05 -6.97
C TYR A 215 12.65 21.97 -8.04
N ASP A 216 13.26 20.83 -7.70
CA ASP A 216 13.46 19.71 -8.62
C ASP A 216 12.86 18.43 -8.04
N CYS A 217 12.49 17.49 -8.92
CA CYS A 217 12.05 16.15 -8.51
C CYS A 217 13.20 15.28 -8.00
N ASP A 218 14.42 15.58 -8.44
CA ASP A 218 15.64 14.87 -8.06
C ASP A 218 16.45 15.71 -7.07
N GLY A 219 16.95 15.07 -6.01
CA GLY A 219 17.83 15.69 -5.02
C GLY A 219 17.16 15.85 -3.67
N GLU A 220 17.96 15.65 -2.62
CA GLU A 220 17.55 15.64 -1.23
C GLU A 220 18.03 16.91 -0.53
N VAL A 221 17.26 17.42 0.44
CA VAL A 221 17.68 18.57 1.24
C VAL A 221 18.52 18.09 2.41
N VAL A 222 19.76 18.57 2.49
CA VAL A 222 20.69 18.24 3.57
C VAL A 222 20.48 19.16 4.76
N HIS A 223 20.02 18.56 5.86
CA HIS A 223 19.84 19.25 7.13
C HIS A 223 21.16 19.37 7.90
N TRP A 224 21.98 18.32 7.89
CA TRP A 224 23.24 18.31 8.62
C TRP A 224 24.24 17.36 7.99
N LEU A 225 25.49 17.79 7.81
CA LEU A 225 26.58 16.95 7.27
C LEU A 225 27.83 17.21 8.09
N VAL A 226 28.29 16.17 8.77
CA VAL A 226 29.56 16.18 9.51
C VAL A 226 30.43 15.06 8.98
N ALA A 227 31.62 15.41 8.52
CA ALA A 227 32.57 14.49 7.92
C ALA A 227 33.74 14.20 8.86
N ASN A 228 34.43 13.09 8.63
CA ASN A 228 35.69 12.76 9.30
C ASN A 228 35.61 12.75 10.83
N ILE A 229 34.51 12.26 11.39
CA ILE A 229 34.37 12.04 12.83
C ILE A 229 35.29 10.87 13.21
N PRO A 230 36.33 11.06 14.03
CA PRO A 230 37.17 9.95 14.46
C PRO A 230 36.37 8.94 15.29
N ASP A 231 36.64 7.64 15.11
CA ASP A 231 35.89 6.60 15.81
C ASP A 231 36.00 6.71 17.34
N GLY A 232 34.90 6.48 18.05
CA GLY A 232 34.83 6.56 19.52
C GLY A 232 34.87 7.97 20.13
N LYS A 233 34.90 9.02 19.31
CA LYS A 233 34.89 10.43 19.73
C LYS A 233 33.54 11.11 19.50
N PRO A 234 33.25 12.22 20.20
CA PRO A 234 32.01 12.98 19.98
C PRO A 234 31.97 13.60 18.59
N ILE A 235 30.77 13.89 18.08
CA ILE A 235 30.57 14.53 16.77
C ILE A 235 31.29 15.88 16.65
N ALA A 236 31.50 16.58 17.76
CA ALA A 236 32.19 17.87 17.80
C ALA A 236 33.62 17.82 17.23
N ASP A 237 34.27 16.65 17.26
CA ASP A 237 35.62 16.46 16.72
C ASP A 237 35.64 16.26 15.19
N GLY A 238 34.47 16.13 14.56
CA GLY A 238 34.32 16.03 13.11
C GLY A 238 34.31 17.39 12.42
N ALA A 239 34.53 17.38 11.10
CA ALA A 239 34.45 18.57 10.27
C ALA A 239 32.99 18.83 9.85
N GLU A 240 32.36 19.88 10.40
CA GLU A 240 31.01 20.32 10.00
C GLU A 240 31.06 20.99 8.61
N ILE A 241 30.54 20.31 7.59
CA ILE A 241 30.48 20.79 6.20
C ILE A 241 29.19 21.56 5.95
N VAL A 242 28.06 20.98 6.39
CA VAL A 242 26.74 21.60 6.31
C VAL A 242 26.26 21.83 7.74
N PRO A 243 26.03 23.08 8.18
CA PRO A 243 25.56 23.36 9.52
C PRO A 243 24.13 22.88 9.70
N TYR A 244 23.84 22.42 10.92
CA TYR A 244 22.53 21.90 11.30
C TYR A 244 21.39 22.88 10.96
N LEU A 245 20.36 22.35 10.31
CA LEU A 245 19.09 23.00 10.06
C LEU A 245 17.96 22.11 10.59
N GLN A 246 17.05 22.71 11.35
CA GLN A 246 15.80 22.07 11.80
C GLN A 246 15.05 21.41 10.62
N MET A 247 14.29 20.35 10.88
CA MET A 247 13.47 19.73 9.85
C MET A 247 12.46 20.75 9.29
N VAL A 248 12.37 20.86 7.95
CA VAL A 248 11.48 21.84 7.28
C VAL A 248 10.49 21.17 6.32
N PRO A 249 9.59 20.29 6.80
CA PRO A 249 8.48 19.80 5.97
C PRO A 249 7.54 20.95 5.60
N PHE A 250 7.16 21.10 4.33
CA PHE A 250 6.31 22.20 3.90
C PHE A 250 4.83 21.97 4.27
N LYS A 251 4.06 23.07 4.36
CA LYS A 251 2.64 22.96 4.69
C LYS A 251 1.88 22.33 3.54
N GLY A 252 1.21 21.21 3.79
CA GLY A 252 0.33 20.54 2.82
C GLY A 252 1.02 19.57 1.85
N THR A 253 2.32 19.30 2.03
CA THR A 253 3.05 18.25 1.29
C THR A 253 2.91 16.86 1.91
N GLY A 254 2.43 16.77 3.16
CA GLY A 254 2.23 15.50 3.87
C GLY A 254 3.43 15.15 4.76
N TYR A 255 3.74 13.85 4.85
CA TYR A 255 4.86 13.35 5.65
C TYR A 255 6.14 13.37 4.84
N HIS A 256 7.19 13.96 5.40
CA HIS A 256 8.53 13.95 4.82
C HIS A 256 9.36 12.85 5.47
N ARG A 257 10.07 12.06 4.65
CA ARG A 257 11.00 11.04 5.13
C ARG A 257 12.36 11.68 5.41
N ILE A 258 12.73 11.71 6.68
CA ILE A 258 14.02 12.21 7.14
C ILE A 258 14.94 11.02 7.38
N ALA A 259 15.97 10.90 6.54
CA ALA A 259 16.94 9.82 6.59
C ALA A 259 18.25 10.29 7.23
N CYS A 260 18.84 9.41 8.01
CA CYS A 260 20.08 9.59 8.72
C CYS A 260 21.04 8.50 8.29
N LEU A 261 22.02 8.86 7.45
CA LEU A 261 22.98 7.97 6.82
C LEU A 261 24.35 8.09 7.50
N LEU A 262 24.91 6.94 7.86
CA LEU A 262 26.26 6.82 8.39
C LEU A 262 27.14 6.08 7.38
N LEU A 263 28.20 6.75 6.97
CA LEU A 263 29.24 6.24 6.08
C LEU A 263 30.52 6.06 6.90
N ARG A 264 31.24 4.97 6.66
CA ARG A 264 32.53 4.72 7.31
C ARG A 264 33.64 4.68 6.28
N HIS A 265 34.80 5.19 6.66
CA HIS A 265 35.98 5.28 5.81
C HIS A 265 37.28 5.19 6.60
N LYS A 266 38.37 4.77 5.93
CA LYS A 266 39.69 4.61 6.56
C LYS A 266 40.54 5.87 6.49
N GLU A 267 40.45 6.61 5.39
CA GLU A 267 41.27 7.79 5.09
C GLU A 267 40.44 9.07 5.15
N VAL A 268 41.01 10.16 5.65
CA VAL A 268 40.32 11.45 5.76
C VAL A 268 39.84 11.92 4.37
N VAL A 269 38.54 12.22 4.27
CA VAL A 269 37.91 12.64 3.02
C VAL A 269 37.80 14.16 2.94
N ASN A 270 38.24 14.74 1.83
CA ASN A 270 38.15 16.19 1.62
C ASN A 270 36.81 16.59 0.99
N LEU A 271 35.88 17.06 1.82
CA LEU A 271 34.56 17.57 1.39
C LEU A 271 34.48 19.11 1.34
N MET A 272 35.61 19.81 1.43
CA MET A 272 35.64 21.28 1.42
C MET A 272 34.97 21.93 0.19
N PRO A 273 35.06 21.37 -1.04
CA PRO A 273 34.37 21.93 -2.20
C PRO A 273 32.84 21.92 -2.10
N ARG A 274 32.28 21.06 -1.23
CA ARG A 274 30.84 20.90 -1.00
C ARG A 274 30.33 21.73 0.19
N LYS A 275 31.18 22.56 0.79
CA LYS A 275 30.78 23.47 1.86
C LYS A 275 29.77 24.49 1.32
N LEU A 276 28.74 24.81 2.10
CA LEU A 276 27.72 25.78 1.73
C LEU A 276 28.36 27.14 1.41
N LYS A 277 27.97 27.72 0.27
CA LYS A 277 28.35 29.08 -0.12
C LYS A 277 27.42 30.11 0.52
N SER A 278 26.14 29.78 0.69
CA SER A 278 25.12 30.59 1.35
C SER A 278 24.23 29.77 2.28
N VAL A 279 23.36 30.45 3.04
CA VAL A 279 22.39 29.82 3.97
C VAL A 279 21.12 29.35 3.24
N THR A 280 20.99 29.61 1.94
CA THR A 280 19.79 29.31 1.17
C THR A 280 19.49 27.81 1.09
N LEU A 281 18.21 27.45 0.89
CA LEU A 281 17.82 26.05 0.71
C LEU A 281 18.40 25.44 -0.58
N MET A 282 18.60 26.25 -1.63
CA MET A 282 19.17 25.78 -2.90
C MET A 282 20.56 25.18 -2.73
N ASP A 283 21.42 25.82 -1.94
CA ASP A 283 22.77 25.34 -1.68
C ASP A 283 22.81 24.07 -0.80
N ARG A 284 21.66 23.68 -0.23
CA ARG A 284 21.50 22.47 0.60
C ARG A 284 20.97 21.27 -0.18
N ILE A 285 20.60 21.44 -1.44
CA ILE A 285 20.08 20.35 -2.27
C ILE A 285 21.26 19.55 -2.81
N PHE A 286 21.47 18.35 -2.28
CA PHE A 286 22.50 17.44 -2.75
C PHE A 286 21.83 16.25 -3.44
N ASN A 287 22.55 15.61 -4.35
CA ASN A 287 22.19 14.27 -4.84
C ASN A 287 23.15 13.28 -4.18
N VAL A 288 22.66 12.60 -3.14
CA VAL A 288 23.48 11.70 -2.31
C VAL A 288 24.01 10.53 -3.13
N GLY A 289 23.23 10.01 -4.07
CA GLY A 289 23.68 8.94 -4.97
C GLY A 289 24.86 9.36 -5.86
N GLN A 290 24.84 10.59 -6.39
CA GLN A 290 25.97 11.14 -7.15
C GLN A 290 27.19 11.37 -6.25
N LEU A 291 26.98 11.95 -5.06
CA LEU A 291 28.05 12.18 -4.08
C LEU A 291 28.71 10.86 -3.66
N TYR A 292 27.90 9.83 -3.38
CA TYR A 292 28.41 8.51 -3.03
C TYR A 292 29.24 7.91 -4.15
N LYS A 293 28.83 8.06 -5.41
CA LYS A 293 29.57 7.58 -6.58
C LYS A 293 30.94 8.24 -6.74
N GLU A 294 31.08 9.51 -6.37
CA GLU A 294 32.38 10.22 -6.38
C GLU A 294 33.36 9.62 -5.35
N PHE A 295 32.85 9.20 -4.19
CA PHE A 295 33.65 8.70 -3.06
C PHE A 295 33.52 7.18 -2.83
N GLU A 296 33.01 6.43 -3.80
CA GLU A 296 32.66 4.99 -3.66
C GLU A 296 33.83 4.12 -3.16
N LYS A 297 35.07 4.48 -3.51
CA LYS A 297 36.27 3.76 -3.07
C LYS A 297 36.62 3.99 -1.60
N GLN A 298 36.24 5.14 -1.06
CA GLN A 298 36.60 5.58 0.30
C GLN A 298 35.44 5.36 1.27
N TRP A 299 34.21 5.63 0.84
CA TRP A 299 33.01 5.54 1.65
C TRP A 299 32.33 4.20 1.49
N THR A 300 31.97 3.60 2.63
CA THR A 300 31.11 2.43 2.67
C THR A 300 29.95 2.70 3.63
N PRO A 301 28.69 2.54 3.20
CA PRO A 301 27.54 2.75 4.07
C PRO A 301 27.49 1.69 5.15
N CYS A 302 27.26 2.13 6.38
CA CYS A 302 27.35 1.30 7.57
C CYS A 302 26.03 1.22 8.35
N ALA A 303 25.34 2.36 8.47
CA ALA A 303 24.05 2.43 9.15
C ALA A 303 23.11 3.43 8.49
N LEU A 304 21.83 3.11 8.50
CA LEU A 304 20.74 3.98 8.08
C LEU A 304 19.63 3.92 9.12
N SER A 305 19.11 5.08 9.47
CA SER A 305 17.91 5.21 10.29
C SER A 305 17.05 6.31 9.68
N PHE A 306 15.74 6.27 9.88
CA PHE A 306 14.87 7.30 9.32
C PHE A 306 13.64 7.53 10.18
N ALA A 307 13.08 8.73 10.08
CA ALA A 307 11.83 9.11 10.70
C ALA A 307 10.93 9.81 9.68
N GLN A 308 9.69 10.02 10.05
CA GLN A 308 8.75 10.85 9.32
C GLN A 308 8.59 12.17 10.06
N ALA A 309 8.56 13.28 9.34
CA ALA A 309 8.31 14.61 9.90
C ALA A 309 7.05 15.20 9.27
N LEU A 310 6.24 15.87 10.09
CA LEU A 310 5.05 16.61 9.67
C LEU A 310 5.29 18.12 9.83
N TRP A 311 4.58 18.92 9.02
CA TRP A 311 4.58 20.37 9.14
C TRP A 311 4.03 20.82 10.49
N ASP A 312 4.72 21.79 11.09
CA ASP A 312 4.31 22.52 12.27
C ASP A 312 4.61 24.02 12.10
N VAL A 313 4.03 24.86 12.96
CA VAL A 313 4.20 26.33 12.97
C VAL A 313 5.67 26.72 13.09
N SER A 314 6.48 25.96 13.85
CA SER A 314 7.92 26.19 14.01
C SER A 314 8.70 26.17 12.69
N VAL A 315 8.22 25.45 11.67
CA VAL A 315 8.82 25.40 10.34
C VAL A 315 8.77 26.76 9.66
N ASN A 316 7.67 27.51 9.84
CA ASN A 316 7.53 28.82 9.22
C ASN A 316 8.59 29.79 9.73
N GLU A 317 8.88 29.75 11.03
CA GLU A 317 9.94 30.56 11.63
C GLU A 317 11.32 30.16 11.13
N ALA A 318 11.58 28.85 10.97
CA ALA A 318 12.83 28.34 10.41
C ALA A 318 13.03 28.77 8.94
N LEU A 319 11.98 28.71 8.12
CA LEU A 319 12.02 29.18 6.73
C LEU A 319 12.23 30.69 6.64
N HIS A 320 11.56 31.47 7.49
CA HIS A 320 11.76 32.92 7.57
C HIS A 320 13.19 33.28 8.01
N ARG A 321 13.82 32.50 8.92
CA ARG A 321 15.24 32.66 9.29
C ARG A 321 16.19 32.47 8.10
N ILE A 322 15.83 31.62 7.14
CA ILE A 322 16.58 31.40 5.90
C ILE A 322 16.24 32.47 4.83
N GLY A 323 15.23 33.30 5.05
CA GLY A 323 14.79 34.35 4.12
C GLY A 323 13.79 33.86 3.08
N ILE A 324 13.14 32.71 3.29
CA ILE A 324 12.15 32.12 2.37
C ILE A 324 10.76 32.26 2.97
N LYS A 325 9.80 32.76 2.18
CA LYS A 325 8.39 32.78 2.58
C LYS A 325 7.85 31.36 2.61
N ALA A 326 7.24 30.95 3.72
CA ALA A 326 6.70 29.61 3.89
C ALA A 326 5.67 29.26 2.80
N PRO A 327 5.95 28.30 1.90
CA PRO A 327 5.02 27.91 0.85
C PRO A 327 3.90 27.06 1.46
N ILE A 328 2.71 27.17 0.84
CA ILE A 328 1.53 26.37 1.21
C ILE A 328 1.12 25.59 -0.02
N TYR A 329 1.12 24.28 0.13
CA TYR A 329 0.67 23.33 -0.88
C TYR A 329 -0.73 22.85 -0.54
N GLU A 330 -1.52 22.55 -1.57
CA GLU A 330 -2.82 21.92 -1.44
C GLU A 330 -2.88 20.74 -2.40
N TYR A 331 -3.41 19.62 -1.92
CA TYR A 331 -3.55 18.44 -2.76
C TYR A 331 -4.67 18.66 -3.78
N GLN A 332 -4.30 18.77 -5.05
CA GLN A 332 -5.25 18.87 -6.14
C GLN A 332 -5.63 17.46 -6.63
N TYR A 333 -6.87 17.06 -6.39
CA TYR A 333 -7.41 15.83 -6.96
C TYR A 333 -7.47 15.92 -8.49
N ASN A 334 -7.24 14.78 -9.15
CA ASN A 334 -7.46 14.67 -10.59
C ASN A 334 -8.89 15.11 -10.93
N PRO A 335 -9.08 15.92 -11.99
CA PRO A 335 -10.41 16.32 -12.39
C PRO A 335 -11.23 15.07 -12.74
N PRO A 336 -12.53 15.04 -12.38
CA PRO A 336 -13.38 13.91 -12.72
C PRO A 336 -13.44 13.76 -14.24
N VAL A 337 -13.34 12.52 -14.73
CA VAL A 337 -13.46 12.22 -16.17
C VAL A 337 -14.87 12.62 -16.62
N LYS A 338 -14.93 13.57 -17.56
CA LYS A 338 -16.17 14.02 -18.19
C LYS A 338 -16.26 13.41 -19.58
N MET A 339 -17.44 12.91 -19.93
CA MET A 339 -17.75 12.53 -21.31
C MET A 339 -17.94 13.79 -22.15
N ASP A 340 -17.68 13.73 -23.45
CA ASP A 340 -17.99 14.84 -24.34
C ASP A 340 -19.49 15.15 -24.31
N GLN A 341 -19.83 16.45 -24.29
CA GLN A 341 -21.21 16.89 -24.35
C GLN A 341 -21.79 16.53 -25.72
N LYS A 342 -22.94 15.85 -25.69
CA LYS A 342 -23.74 15.50 -26.86
C LYS A 342 -25.02 16.31 -26.78
N GLU A 343 -25.44 16.88 -27.89
CA GLU A 343 -26.73 17.59 -27.97
C GLU A 343 -27.88 16.65 -27.56
N PHE A 344 -27.84 15.41 -28.06
CA PHE A 344 -28.82 14.37 -27.74
C PHE A 344 -28.11 13.09 -27.30
N PRO A 345 -27.99 12.84 -25.98
CA PRO A 345 -27.49 11.58 -25.45
C PRO A 345 -28.37 10.41 -25.89
N LEU A 346 -27.77 9.35 -26.47
CA LEU A 346 -28.49 8.14 -26.90
C LEU A 346 -29.24 7.45 -25.75
N LYS A 347 -28.66 7.49 -24.54
CA LYS A 347 -29.30 7.01 -23.32
C LYS A 347 -29.83 8.22 -22.56
N PRO A 348 -31.08 8.19 -22.06
CA PRO A 348 -31.63 9.30 -21.29
C PRO A 348 -30.76 9.54 -20.05
N GLN A 349 -30.23 10.76 -19.94
CA GLN A 349 -29.45 11.21 -18.79
C GLN A 349 -30.28 12.16 -17.93
N PRO A 350 -30.10 12.15 -16.60
CA PRO A 350 -30.75 13.12 -15.72
C PRO A 350 -30.28 14.54 -16.06
N PHE A 351 -31.20 15.40 -16.50
CA PHE A 351 -30.89 16.73 -17.04
C PHE A 351 -30.11 17.60 -16.05
N ASN A 352 -30.43 17.52 -14.75
CA ASN A 352 -29.81 18.30 -13.70
C ASN A 352 -28.33 17.94 -13.52
N LEU A 353 -27.99 16.64 -13.52
CA LEU A 353 -26.60 16.21 -13.39
C LEU A 353 -25.84 16.41 -14.71
N TYR A 354 -26.48 16.10 -15.84
CA TYR A 354 -25.86 16.18 -17.15
C TYR A 354 -25.49 17.61 -17.53
N LEU A 355 -26.46 18.55 -17.48
CA LEU A 355 -26.20 19.94 -17.86
C LEU A 355 -25.30 20.65 -16.85
N ASP A 356 -25.37 20.31 -15.56
CA ASP A 356 -24.49 20.89 -14.54
C ASP A 356 -23.02 20.47 -14.71
N GLN A 357 -22.73 19.29 -15.30
CA GLN A 357 -21.35 18.85 -15.57
C GLN A 357 -20.61 19.78 -16.53
N PHE A 358 -21.34 20.38 -17.47
CA PHE A 358 -20.79 21.24 -18.53
C PHE A 358 -20.98 22.74 -18.27
N ARG A 359 -21.67 23.11 -17.19
CA ARG A 359 -21.85 24.52 -16.86
C ARG A 359 -20.50 25.17 -16.52
N ASN A 360 -20.30 26.38 -17.02
CA ASN A 360 -19.10 27.15 -16.71
C ASN A 360 -18.99 27.39 -15.19
N PRO A 361 -17.85 27.08 -14.55
CA PRO A 361 -17.72 27.24 -13.11
C PRO A 361 -17.87 28.71 -12.68
N LYS A 362 -17.43 29.66 -13.51
CA LYS A 362 -17.56 31.11 -13.25
C LYS A 362 -19.02 31.54 -13.14
N GLU A 363 -19.89 31.04 -14.00
CA GLU A 363 -21.34 31.34 -13.97
C GLU A 363 -21.98 30.75 -12.71
N VAL A 364 -21.65 29.49 -12.38
CA VAL A 364 -22.12 28.85 -11.14
C VAL A 364 -21.72 29.65 -9.92
N HIS A 365 -20.46 30.12 -9.85
CA HIS A 365 -20.00 30.95 -8.74
C HIS A 365 -20.71 32.30 -8.69
N ALA A 366 -20.99 32.93 -9.83
CA ALA A 366 -21.74 34.18 -9.89
C ALA A 366 -23.19 34.01 -9.40
N ASP A 367 -23.86 32.91 -9.77
CA ASP A 367 -25.22 32.61 -9.30
C ASP A 367 -25.27 32.34 -7.80
N LEU A 368 -24.31 31.57 -7.28
CA LEU A 368 -24.17 31.32 -5.84
C LEU A 368 -23.88 32.61 -5.08
N LEU A 369 -23.03 33.49 -5.62
CA LEU A 369 -22.76 34.79 -5.01
C LEU A 369 -24.02 35.67 -4.98
N LYS A 370 -24.78 35.74 -6.08
CA LYS A 370 -26.06 36.47 -6.14
C LYS A 370 -27.04 35.96 -5.09
N ARG A 371 -27.25 34.64 -5.01
CA ARG A 371 -28.12 34.02 -3.99
C ARG A 371 -27.67 34.36 -2.58
N ARG A 372 -26.37 34.27 -2.33
CA ARG A 372 -25.81 34.61 -1.03
C ARG A 372 -26.06 36.07 -0.66
N LEU A 373 -25.87 37.00 -1.60
CA LEU A 373 -26.16 38.42 -1.39
C LEU A 373 -27.65 38.67 -1.12
N GLN A 374 -28.55 37.89 -1.73
CA GLN A 374 -29.99 37.95 -1.44
C GLN A 374 -30.33 37.45 -0.02
N MET A 375 -29.63 36.43 0.48
CA MET A 375 -29.85 35.91 1.84
C MET A 375 -29.24 36.80 2.93
N ARG A 376 -28.22 37.58 2.58
CA ARG A 376 -27.53 38.48 3.53
C ARG A 376 -28.46 39.59 3.99
N LYS A 377 -28.51 39.83 5.30
CA LYS A 377 -29.07 41.05 5.88
C LYS A 377 -27.95 42.08 6.08
N ILE A 378 -28.29 43.37 6.16
CA ILE A 378 -27.33 44.47 6.28
C ILE A 378 -26.28 44.17 7.38
N ASP A 379 -26.75 43.72 8.55
CA ASP A 379 -25.90 43.50 9.73
C ASP A 379 -25.47 42.04 9.94
N LYS A 380 -26.00 41.08 9.16
CA LYS A 380 -25.79 39.64 9.42
C LYS A 380 -25.49 38.86 8.15
N SER A 381 -24.39 38.11 8.20
CA SER A 381 -24.09 37.08 7.21
C SER A 381 -25.14 35.96 7.25
N PRO A 382 -25.40 35.29 6.12
CA PRO A 382 -26.30 34.14 6.10
C PRO A 382 -25.72 33.02 6.96
N GLU A 383 -26.52 32.51 7.89
CA GLU A 383 -26.16 31.40 8.78
C GLU A 383 -26.69 30.09 8.20
N GLN A 384 -25.86 29.05 8.25
CA GLN A 384 -26.24 27.73 7.76
C GLN A 384 -27.36 27.15 8.64
N PRO A 385 -28.46 26.63 8.05
CA PRO A 385 -29.51 25.99 8.81
C PRO A 385 -28.98 24.75 9.54
N LYS A 386 -29.47 24.52 10.77
CA LYS A 386 -29.05 23.39 11.61
C LYS A 386 -29.37 22.02 10.99
N TYR A 387 -30.48 21.94 10.26
CA TYR A 387 -30.95 20.72 9.62
C TYR A 387 -31.00 20.91 8.09
N PRO A 388 -30.58 19.91 7.30
CA PRO A 388 -30.65 19.99 5.84
C PRO A 388 -32.06 20.21 5.31
N ASP A 389 -33.07 19.65 5.96
CA ASP A 389 -34.48 19.86 5.64
C ASP A 389 -35.32 19.62 6.90
N ILE A 390 -36.09 20.64 7.30
CA ILE A 390 -36.96 20.60 8.49
C ILE A 390 -38.23 19.81 8.18
N ASP A 391 -38.76 19.92 6.96
CA ASP A 391 -40.03 19.36 6.53
C ASP A 391 -39.84 18.21 5.53
N TYR A 392 -38.82 17.38 5.77
CA TYR A 392 -38.38 16.31 4.87
C TYR A 392 -39.52 15.39 4.39
N ALA A 393 -40.45 15.04 5.27
CA ALA A 393 -41.56 14.14 4.95
C ALA A 393 -42.55 14.77 3.95
N GLU A 394 -42.78 16.09 4.03
CA GLU A 394 -43.68 16.81 3.13
C GLU A 394 -42.98 17.10 1.80
N HIS A 395 -41.74 17.60 1.89
CA HIS A 395 -40.89 17.90 0.75
C HIS A 395 -40.64 16.67 -0.14
N LYS A 396 -40.39 15.50 0.46
CA LYS A 396 -40.22 14.26 -0.29
C LYS A 396 -41.49 13.79 -1.02
N LYS A 397 -42.68 14.16 -0.53
CA LYS A 397 -43.96 13.81 -1.18
C LYS A 397 -44.33 14.79 -2.29
N ASN A 398 -44.07 16.09 -2.07
CA ASN A 398 -44.57 17.16 -2.94
C ASN A 398 -43.54 17.58 -4.01
N MET A 399 -42.24 17.54 -3.71
CA MET A 399 -41.20 17.97 -4.64
C MET A 399 -40.66 16.81 -5.49
N PRO A 400 -40.27 17.09 -6.74
CA PRO A 400 -39.48 16.15 -7.53
C PRO A 400 -38.11 15.96 -6.88
N PHE A 401 -37.57 14.73 -7.01
CA PHE A 401 -36.33 14.30 -6.37
C PHE A 401 -35.16 15.27 -6.55
N TRP A 402 -34.98 15.84 -7.74
CA TRP A 402 -33.86 16.74 -8.02
C TRP A 402 -33.96 18.10 -7.31
N GLN A 403 -35.17 18.61 -7.07
CA GLN A 403 -35.38 19.84 -6.31
C GLN A 403 -35.11 19.59 -4.83
N HIS A 404 -35.60 18.46 -4.32
CA HIS A 404 -35.37 18.04 -2.95
C HIS A 404 -33.88 17.81 -2.66
N ASP A 405 -33.17 17.11 -3.55
CA ASP A 405 -31.71 16.91 -3.45
C ASP A 405 -30.95 18.24 -3.47
N ASN A 406 -31.33 19.17 -4.35
CA ASN A 406 -30.71 20.49 -4.39
C ASN A 406 -30.92 21.27 -3.09
N LEU A 407 -32.13 21.27 -2.53
CA LEU A 407 -32.43 21.92 -1.25
C LEU A 407 -31.58 21.33 -0.11
N MET A 408 -31.53 19.99 -0.03
CA MET A 408 -30.72 19.28 0.96
C MET A 408 -29.24 19.66 0.87
N ARG A 409 -28.69 19.70 -0.36
CA ARG A 409 -27.29 20.04 -0.62
C ARG A 409 -26.99 21.51 -0.37
N GLU A 410 -27.94 22.39 -0.68
CA GLU A 410 -27.85 23.83 -0.44
C GLU A 410 -27.77 24.13 1.06
N ASN A 411 -28.72 23.60 1.83
CA ASN A 411 -28.79 23.78 3.29
C ASN A 411 -27.62 23.11 4.03
N SER A 412 -27.17 21.93 3.57
CA SER A 412 -26.01 21.26 4.15
C SER A 412 -24.65 21.84 3.72
N GLY A 413 -24.62 22.76 2.74
CA GLY A 413 -23.36 23.31 2.23
C GLY A 413 -22.51 22.28 1.50
N SER A 414 -23.12 21.27 0.89
CA SER A 414 -22.41 20.18 0.22
C SER A 414 -21.96 20.56 -1.20
N GLY A 415 -20.72 20.19 -1.55
CA GLY A 415 -20.15 20.46 -2.87
C GLY A 415 -20.08 21.96 -3.18
N ARG A 416 -20.67 22.38 -4.31
CA ARG A 416 -20.64 23.79 -4.75
C ARG A 416 -21.31 24.75 -3.76
N TYR A 417 -22.33 24.28 -3.02
CA TYR A 417 -23.09 25.12 -2.10
C TYR A 417 -22.32 25.47 -0.82
N LYS A 418 -21.16 24.85 -0.58
CA LYS A 418 -20.25 25.25 0.50
C LYS A 418 -19.94 26.75 0.47
N ALA A 419 -19.80 27.31 -0.73
CA ALA A 419 -19.52 28.73 -0.96
C ALA A 419 -20.61 29.68 -0.41
N LEU A 420 -21.84 29.21 -0.21
CA LEU A 420 -22.91 30.01 0.39
C LEU A 420 -22.62 30.31 1.86
N TRP A 421 -22.00 29.38 2.59
CA TRP A 421 -21.82 29.45 4.04
C TRP A 421 -20.38 29.72 4.47
N SER A 422 -19.36 29.25 3.73
CA SER A 422 -17.97 29.21 4.23
C SER A 422 -17.13 30.47 4.02
N ASN A 423 -17.45 31.34 3.06
CA ASN A 423 -16.54 32.44 2.70
C ASN A 423 -16.91 33.72 3.46
N PRO A 424 -16.16 34.25 4.44
CA PRO A 424 -16.45 35.60 4.93
C PRO A 424 -16.30 36.60 3.78
N ILE A 425 -17.34 37.41 3.52
CA ILE A 425 -17.20 38.60 2.69
C ILE A 425 -16.58 39.63 3.63
N SER A 426 -15.25 39.68 3.69
CA SER A 426 -14.49 40.69 4.42
C SER A 426 -14.78 42.07 3.87
#